data_AF-A0A6L8A1R5-F1
#
_entry.id   AF-A0A6L8A1R5-F1
#
_cell.length_a   1.000
_cell.length_b   1.000
_cell.length_c   1.000
_cell.angle_alpha   90.00
_cell.angle_beta   90.00
_cell.angle_gamma   90.00
#
_symmetry.space_group_name_H-M   'P 1'
#
loop_
_entity.id
_entity.type
_entity.pdbx_description
1 polymer ?
#
loop_
_entity_poly.entity_id
_entity_poly.type
_entity_poly.pdbx_seq_one_letter_code
_entity_poly.pdbx_strand_id
1 'polypeptide(L)'
;MDAVINLRTEPRLREEFEYAQAIDNTVLIDRRTRWGNPFRIGPACSREQAIARYRTDLWRRIRAGEVSLEELAELDGCWLACWCEPLPCHGDVLAKAAEWASRVLAERKAA
;
A
#
# COMPACT_ATOMS: atom_id res chain seq x y z
N MET A 1 12.07 9.08 1.15
CA MET A 1 12.16 8.30 -0.10
C MET A 1 10.74 8.01 -0.52
N ASP A 2 10.40 8.26 -1.78
CA ASP A 2 9.07 7.97 -2.30
C ASP A 2 8.94 6.46 -2.43
N ALA A 3 8.20 5.84 -1.51
CA ALA A 3 8.06 4.39 -1.47
C ALA A 3 7.19 3.85 -2.63
N VAL A 4 6.65 4.70 -3.50
CA VAL A 4 5.68 4.32 -4.53
C VAL A 4 6.32 4.34 -5.92
N ILE A 5 6.23 3.22 -6.64
CA ILE A 5 6.65 3.10 -8.04
C ILE A 5 5.44 3.29 -8.96
N ASN A 6 5.61 4.09 -10.02
CA ASN A 6 4.59 4.29 -11.03
C ASN A 6 4.66 3.25 -12.14
N LEU A 7 3.72 2.31 -12.15
CA LEU A 7 3.60 1.31 -13.22
C LEU A 7 3.26 1.92 -14.58
N ARG A 8 2.86 3.20 -14.67
CA ARG A 8 2.70 3.89 -15.95
C ARG A 8 4.03 4.12 -16.66
N THR A 9 5.10 4.35 -15.90
CA THR A 9 6.44 4.63 -16.42
C THR A 9 7.36 3.40 -16.43
N GLU A 10 6.95 2.30 -15.79
CA GLU A 10 7.73 1.05 -15.70
C GLU A 10 7.06 -0.11 -16.46
N PRO A 11 7.21 -0.21 -17.80
CA PRO A 11 6.53 -1.21 -18.61
C PRO A 11 6.99 -2.65 -18.36
N ARG A 12 8.29 -2.87 -18.08
CA ARG A 12 8.83 -4.20 -17.75
C ARG A 12 8.26 -4.72 -16.44
N LEU A 13 8.33 -3.90 -15.40
CA LEU A 13 7.76 -4.23 -14.09
C LEU A 13 6.25 -4.47 -14.16
N ARG A 14 5.53 -3.71 -15.01
CA ARG A 14 4.10 -3.95 -15.27
C ARG A 14 3.83 -5.34 -15.84
N GLU A 15 4.62 -5.78 -16.83
CA GLU A 15 4.49 -7.10 -17.45
C GLU A 15 4.73 -8.22 -16.43
N GLU A 16 5.75 -8.07 -15.58
CA GLU A 16 6.03 -9.04 -14.53
C GLU A 16 4.87 -9.13 -13.50
N PHE A 17 4.22 -8.00 -13.17
CA PHE A 17 3.02 -7.96 -12.33
C PHE A 17 1.73 -8.45 -13.00
N GLU A 18 1.78 -8.99 -14.22
CA GLU A 18 0.68 -9.79 -14.77
C GLU A 18 0.60 -11.17 -14.11
N TYR A 19 1.74 -11.70 -13.67
CA TYR A 19 1.88 -13.08 -13.16
C TYR A 19 2.32 -13.16 -11.70
N ALA A 20 2.80 -12.05 -11.12
CA ALA A 20 3.24 -11.97 -9.74
C ALA A 20 2.55 -10.81 -8.97
N GLN A 21 2.55 -10.88 -7.64
CA GLN A 21 2.16 -9.77 -6.76
C GLN A 21 3.34 -9.13 -6.02
N ALA A 22 4.51 -9.78 -6.04
CA ALA A 22 5.75 -9.26 -5.50
C ALA A 22 6.92 -9.73 -6.38
N ILE A 23 7.87 -8.82 -6.66
CA ILE A 23 9.06 -9.04 -7.47
C ILE A 23 10.20 -8.32 -6.77
N ASP A 24 11.28 -9.04 -6.45
CA ASP A 24 12.37 -8.53 -5.60
C ASP A 24 11.81 -7.85 -4.33
N ASN A 25 12.14 -6.57 -4.12
CA ASN A 25 11.63 -5.74 -3.03
C ASN A 25 10.46 -4.84 -3.45
N THR A 26 9.71 -5.21 -4.50
CA THR A 26 8.59 -4.43 -5.03
C THR A 26 7.28 -5.20 -4.91
N VAL A 27 6.27 -4.59 -4.31
CA VAL A 27 4.96 -5.20 -4.06
C VAL A 27 3.87 -4.47 -4.86
N LEU A 28 3.04 -5.22 -5.57
CA LEU A 28 1.87 -4.69 -6.26
C LEU A 28 0.79 -4.30 -5.25
N ILE A 29 0.38 -3.03 -5.28
CA ILE A 29 -0.63 -2.50 -4.36
C ILE A 29 -1.88 -1.99 -5.09
N ASP A 30 -2.12 -2.41 -6.34
CA ASP A 30 -3.33 -2.06 -7.06
C ASP A 30 -4.54 -2.89 -6.60
N ARG A 31 -5.71 -2.65 -7.21
CA ARG A 31 -6.97 -3.28 -6.82
C ARG A 31 -7.03 -4.80 -7.01
N ARG A 32 -6.06 -5.41 -7.68
CA ARG A 32 -5.93 -6.86 -7.81
C ARG A 32 -5.38 -7.51 -6.54
N THR A 33 -4.86 -6.72 -5.60
CA THR A 33 -4.25 -7.23 -4.36
C THR A 33 -5.04 -6.77 -3.13
N ARG A 34 -4.75 -7.41 -1.99
CA ARG A 34 -5.35 -7.07 -0.69
C ARG A 34 -5.04 -5.65 -0.20
N TRP A 35 -4.00 -5.05 -0.78
CA TRP A 35 -3.47 -3.73 -0.48
C TRP A 35 -4.10 -2.62 -1.34
N GLY A 36 -4.86 -3.01 -2.37
CA GLY A 36 -5.54 -2.10 -3.28
C GLY A 36 -6.53 -1.17 -2.59
N ASN A 37 -6.64 0.06 -3.10
CA ASN A 37 -7.67 1.00 -2.66
C ASN A 37 -9.04 0.63 -3.26
N PRO A 38 -10.03 0.18 -2.45
CA PRO A 38 -11.35 -0.18 -2.96
C PRO A 38 -12.18 1.05 -3.38
N PHE A 39 -11.82 2.25 -2.89
CA PHE A 39 -12.51 3.49 -3.20
C PHE A 39 -12.06 4.02 -4.57
N ARG A 40 -13.04 4.20 -5.48
CA ARG A 40 -12.80 4.70 -6.83
C ARG A 40 -12.84 6.21 -6.88
N ILE A 41 -11.91 6.80 -7.62
CA ILE A 41 -11.95 8.22 -8.00
C ILE A 41 -13.00 8.37 -9.09
N GLY A 42 -13.84 9.38 -8.98
CA GLY A 42 -14.91 9.64 -9.93
C GLY A 42 -15.70 10.90 -9.59
N PRO A 43 -16.82 11.17 -10.27
CA PRO A 43 -17.57 12.42 -10.12
C PRO A 43 -18.00 12.75 -8.67
N ALA A 44 -18.26 11.72 -7.86
CA ALA A 44 -18.68 11.85 -6.46
C ALA A 44 -17.57 11.60 -5.43
N CYS A 45 -16.32 11.33 -5.88
CA CYS A 45 -15.23 10.96 -5.00
C CYS A 45 -13.90 11.48 -5.56
N SER A 46 -13.35 12.52 -4.93
CA SER A 46 -12.03 13.05 -5.27
C SER A 46 -10.92 12.04 -4.92
N ARG A 47 -9.72 12.29 -5.43
CA ARG A 47 -8.53 11.50 -5.08
C ARG A 47 -8.26 11.52 -3.58
N GLU A 48 -8.32 12.70 -2.98
CA GLU A 48 -8.10 12.93 -1.56
C GLU A 48 -9.16 12.22 -0.73
N GLN A 49 -10.42 12.24 -1.17
CA GLN A 49 -11.51 11.50 -0.52
C GLN A 49 -11.29 9.99 -0.61
N ALA A 50 -10.90 9.46 -1.77
CA ALA A 50 -10.60 8.04 -1.94
C ALA A 50 -9.42 7.59 -1.05
N ILE A 51 -8.39 8.42 -0.91
CA ILE A 51 -7.24 8.15 -0.04
C ILE A 51 -7.62 8.27 1.44
N ALA A 52 -8.40 9.27 1.82
CA ALA A 52 -8.88 9.43 3.20
C ALA A 52 -9.77 8.27 3.65
N ARG A 53 -10.65 7.80 2.75
CA ARG A 53 -11.47 6.60 2.98
C ARG A 53 -10.60 5.35 3.09
N TYR A 54 -9.61 5.21 2.21
CA TYR A 54 -8.65 4.10 2.28
C TYR A 54 -7.91 4.07 3.61
N ARG A 55 -7.38 5.21 4.07
CA ARG A 55 -6.73 5.33 5.38
C ARG A 55 -7.66 4.87 6.50
N THR A 56 -8.90 5.36 6.50
CA THR A 56 -9.89 5.02 7.54
C THR A 56 -10.20 3.52 7.53
N ASP A 57 -10.40 2.95 6.35
CA ASP A 57 -10.67 1.51 6.19
C ASP A 57 -9.46 0.65 6.59
N LEU A 58 -8.24 1.03 6.20
CA LEU A 58 -7.03 0.31 6.60
C LEU A 58 -6.92 0.22 8.13
N TRP A 59 -7.12 1.32 8.85
CA TRP A 59 -7.11 1.32 10.32
C TRP A 59 -8.27 0.54 10.94
N ARG A 60 -9.43 0.51 10.28
CA ARG A 60 -10.55 -0.36 10.68
C ARG A 60 -10.14 -1.84 10.54
N ARG A 61 -9.57 -2.22 9.40
CA ARG A 61 -9.11 -3.59 9.09
C ARG A 61 -8.03 -4.07 10.07
N ILE A 62 -7.05 -3.22 10.39
CA ILE A 62 -6.01 -3.51 11.39
C ILE A 62 -6.65 -3.77 12.76
N ARG A 63 -7.54 -2.89 13.23
CA ARG A 63 -8.22 -3.05 14.55
C ARG A 63 -9.14 -4.26 14.61
N ALA A 64 -9.73 -4.63 13.48
CA ALA A 64 -10.58 -5.82 13.35
C ALA A 64 -9.77 -7.12 13.20
N GLY A 65 -8.44 -7.05 13.05
CA GLY A 65 -7.59 -8.22 12.78
C GLY A 65 -7.68 -8.76 11.35
N GLU A 66 -8.31 -8.03 10.43
CA GLU A 66 -8.39 -8.39 8.99
C GLU A 66 -7.06 -8.14 8.26
N VAL A 67 -6.18 -7.34 8.85
CA VAL A 67 -4.80 -7.10 8.42
C VAL A 67 -3.93 -7.24 9.66
N SER A 68 -3.03 -8.23 9.69
CA SER A 68 -2.12 -8.39 10.82
C SER A 68 -1.02 -7.33 10.78
N LEU A 69 -0.38 -7.08 11.93
CA LEU A 69 0.75 -6.17 11.99
C LEU A 69 1.97 -6.77 11.29
N GLU A 70 2.10 -8.09 11.31
CA GLU A 70 3.19 -8.83 10.69
C GLU A 70 3.14 -8.67 9.16
N GLU A 71 1.98 -8.93 8.54
CA GLU A 71 1.79 -8.78 7.10
C GLU A 71 1.96 -7.33 6.64
N LEU A 72 1.55 -6.38 7.49
CA LEU A 72 1.71 -4.95 7.19
C LEU A 72 3.17 -4.51 7.32
N ALA A 73 3.90 -5.01 8.30
CA ALA A 73 5.31 -4.71 8.52
C ALA A 73 6.22 -5.30 7.44
N GLU A 74 5.82 -6.37 6.76
CA GLU A 74 6.55 -6.91 5.60
C GLU A 74 6.66 -5.91 4.44
N LEU A 75 5.78 -4.90 4.39
CA LEU A 75 5.86 -3.84 3.39
C LEU A 75 6.83 -2.70 3.77
N ASP A 76 7.36 -2.71 5.00
CA ASP A 76 8.28 -1.68 5.46
C ASP A 76 9.61 -1.80 4.70
N GLY A 77 10.04 -0.69 4.08
CA GLY A 77 11.21 -0.68 3.19
C GLY A 77 10.98 -1.30 1.80
N CYS A 78 9.78 -1.78 1.47
CA CYS A 78 9.43 -2.21 0.12
C CYS A 78 9.08 -1.03 -0.80
N TRP A 79 9.30 -1.22 -2.09
CA TRP A 79 8.70 -0.39 -3.13
C TRP A 79 7.26 -0.83 -3.38
N LEU A 80 6.33 0.12 -3.43
CA LEU A 80 4.91 -0.14 -3.60
C LEU A 80 4.47 0.27 -5.00
N ALA A 81 4.24 -0.71 -5.87
CA ALA A 81 3.88 -0.48 -7.26
C ALA A 81 2.39 -0.11 -7.41
N CYS A 82 2.13 1.08 -7.95
CA CYS A 82 0.80 1.63 -8.16
C CYS A 82 0.72 2.42 -9.49
N TRP A 83 -0.41 3.10 -9.73
CA TRP A 83 -0.73 3.77 -10.99
C TRP A 83 -0.95 5.28 -10.86
N CYS A 84 -0.80 5.81 -9.63
CA CYS A 84 -1.33 7.11 -9.23
C CYS A 84 -0.29 8.22 -9.15
N GLU A 85 0.99 7.88 -8.93
CA GLU A 85 2.13 8.80 -8.89
C GLU A 85 2.27 9.56 -10.23
N PRO A 86 2.74 10.83 -10.27
CA PRO A 86 3.22 11.70 -9.17
C PRO A 86 2.12 12.39 -8.35
N LEU A 87 0.86 12.04 -8.60
CA LEU A 87 -0.26 12.59 -7.84
C LEU A 87 -0.48 11.75 -6.57
N PRO A 88 -1.08 12.31 -5.50
CA PRO A 88 -1.24 11.62 -4.22
C PRO A 88 -1.73 10.17 -4.37
N CYS A 89 -1.08 9.24 -3.67
CA CYS A 89 -1.32 7.81 -3.81
C CYS A 89 -1.83 7.20 -2.50
N HIS A 90 -2.58 6.10 -2.57
CA HIS A 90 -2.89 5.32 -1.36
C HIS A 90 -1.66 4.56 -0.84
N GLY A 91 -0.66 4.33 -1.70
CA GLY A 91 0.63 3.75 -1.32
C GLY A 91 1.33 4.55 -0.24
N ASP A 92 1.19 5.88 -0.23
CA ASP A 92 1.76 6.75 0.82
C ASP A 92 1.17 6.44 2.20
N VAL A 93 -0.14 6.13 2.24
CA VAL A 93 -0.82 5.73 3.47
C VAL A 93 -0.34 4.36 3.92
N LEU A 94 -0.21 3.43 2.97
CA LEU A 94 0.19 2.06 3.25
C LEU A 94 1.65 1.99 3.73
N ALA A 95 2.57 2.70 3.10
CA ALA A 95 3.98 2.78 3.50
C ALA A 95 4.12 3.30 4.94
N LYS A 96 3.40 4.37 5.31
CA LYS A 96 3.41 4.90 6.68
C LYS A 96 2.83 3.92 7.69
N ALA A 97 1.82 3.15 7.29
CA ALA A 97 1.21 2.14 8.14
C ALA A 97 2.16 0.94 8.33
N ALA A 98 2.91 0.56 7.29
CA ALA A 98 3.95 -0.47 7.33
C ALA A 98 5.10 -0.10 8.27
N GLU A 99 5.66 1.11 8.11
CA GLU A 99 6.69 1.65 9.01
C GLU A 99 6.22 1.64 10.48
N TRP A 100 4.98 2.09 10.73
CA TRP A 100 4.40 2.05 12.05
C TRP A 100 4.27 0.62 12.60
N ALA A 101 3.78 -0.33 11.80
CA ALA A 101 3.60 -1.71 12.23
C ALA A 101 4.95 -2.38 12.56
N SER A 102 5.95 -2.16 11.71
CA SER A 102 7.33 -2.60 11.90
C SER A 102 7.90 -2.12 13.25
N ARG A 103 7.77 -0.81 13.55
CA ARG A 103 8.18 -0.24 14.84
C ARG A 103 7.44 -0.86 16.02
N VAL A 104 6.11 -1.00 15.94
CA VAL A 104 5.31 -1.60 17.02
C VAL A 104 5.75 -3.04 17.30
N LEU A 105 6.04 -3.83 16.25
CA LEU A 105 6.51 -5.20 16.42
C LEU A 105 7.92 -5.27 17.01
N ALA A 106 8.82 -4.35 16.61
CA ALA A 106 10.15 -4.23 17.20
C ALA A 106 10.07 -3.91 18.71
N GLU A 107 9.23 -2.96 19.10
CA GLU A 107 9.00 -2.60 20.50
C GLU A 107 8.45 -3.79 21.32
N ARG A 108 7.51 -4.56 20.77
CA ARG A 108 6.96 -5.76 21.44
C ARG A 108 7.99 -6.87 21.65
N LYS A 109 8.97 -7.01 20.75
CA LYS A 109 10.04 -8.02 20.87
C LYS A 109 11.10 -7.61 21.88
N ALA A 110 11.23 -6.30 22.15
CA ALA A 110 12.19 -5.75 23.09
C ALA A 110 11.66 -5.67 24.53
N ALA A 111 10.36 -5.87 24.73
CA ALA A 111 9.68 -5.92 26.02
C ALA A 111 9.59 -7.35 26.57
#